data_AF-T1BVS7-F1
#
_entry.id   AF-T1BVS7-F1
#
_cell.length_a   1.000
_cell.length_b   1.000
_cell.length_c   1.000
_cell.angle_alpha   90.00
_cell.angle_beta   90.00
_cell.angle_gamma   90.00
#
_symmetry.space_group_name_H-M   'P 1'
#
loop_
_entity.id
_entity.type
_entity.pdbx_description
1 polymer ?
#
loop_
_entity_poly.entity_id
_entity_poly.type
_entity_poly.pdbx_seq_one_letter_code
_entity_poly.pdbx_strand_id
1 'polypeptide(L)'
;VRRNDFDFALHALRTNGDDPNDMLMVMLSVNAATLGDAPAAYHWLQRSVVGFDKPPFDVRSETATNDTGYLLSASGGFVQNFIYGFSGLRVEGTGVEAVYPPVLPPVWRALTLRDIAIRGKRYDITITRDAAGVAQLQRTRLEHVDDR
;
A
#
# COMPACT_ATOMS: atom_id res chain seq x y z
N VAL A 1 3.30 -13.63 -4.44
CA VAL A 1 3.44 -14.22 -3.10
C VAL A 1 2.57 -15.46 -3.04
N ARG A 2 3.08 -16.59 -2.52
CA ARG A 2 2.25 -17.76 -2.25
C ARG A 2 1.77 -17.73 -0.80
N ARG A 3 0.58 -18.27 -0.53
CA ARG A 3 -0.04 -18.22 0.80
C ARG A 3 0.86 -18.86 1.88
N ASN A 4 1.48 -20.00 1.56
CA ASN A 4 2.36 -20.70 2.49
C ASN A 4 3.61 -19.89 2.86
N ASP A 5 4.19 -19.13 1.93
CA ASP A 5 5.36 -18.28 2.21
C ASP A 5 4.98 -17.14 3.17
N PHE A 6 3.79 -16.57 2.98
CA PHE A 6 3.25 -15.52 3.84
C PHE A 6 2.94 -16.06 5.25
N ASP A 7 2.29 -17.22 5.34
CA ASP A 7 1.96 -17.84 6.62
C ASP A 7 3.24 -18.24 7.40
N PHE A 8 4.29 -18.69 6.70
CA PHE A 8 5.60 -18.94 7.29
C PHE A 8 6.22 -17.66 7.89
N ALA A 9 6.19 -16.55 7.15
CA ALA A 9 6.68 -15.26 7.66
C ALA A 9 5.90 -14.77 8.89
N LEU A 10 4.57 -14.93 8.90
CA LEU A 10 3.74 -14.61 10.05
C LEU A 10 4.04 -15.50 11.26
N HIS A 11 4.29 -16.79 11.04
CA HIS A 11 4.69 -17.69 12.11
C HIS A 11 6.03 -17.26 12.73
N ALA A 12 7.02 -16.92 11.90
CA ALA A 12 8.31 -16.43 12.38
C ALA A 12 8.18 -15.15 13.21
N LEU A 13 7.30 -14.22 12.81
CA LEU A 13 7.04 -13.00 13.58
C LEU A 13 6.45 -13.30 14.96
N ARG A 14 5.44 -14.18 15.04
CA ARG A 14 4.81 -14.57 16.31
C ARG A 14 5.79 -15.24 17.28
N THR A 15 6.75 -16.00 16.75
CA THR A 15 7.72 -16.74 17.57
C THR A 15 8.87 -15.87 18.08
N ASN A 16 9.28 -14.84 17.32
CA ASN A 16 10.46 -14.02 17.64
C ASN A 16 10.16 -12.64 18.23
N GLY A 17 8.88 -12.30 18.41
CA GLY A 17 8.43 -11.03 19.00
C GLY A 17 7.53 -10.26 18.04
N ASP A 18 6.39 -9.78 18.55
CA ASP A 18 5.37 -9.09 17.78
C ASP A 18 5.60 -7.57 17.73
N ASP A 19 6.85 -7.11 17.65
CA ASP A 19 7.20 -5.70 17.48
C ASP A 19 8.06 -5.49 16.23
N PRO A 20 7.52 -5.75 15.03
CA PRO A 20 8.28 -5.58 13.80
C PRO A 20 8.55 -4.10 13.53
N ASN A 21 9.65 -3.80 12.84
CA ASN A 21 9.88 -2.46 12.30
C ASN A 21 8.84 -2.10 11.22
N ASP A 22 8.72 -0.81 10.90
CA ASP A 22 7.71 -0.31 9.95
C ASP A 22 7.79 -1.01 8.59
N MET A 23 9.01 -1.24 8.12
CA MET A 23 9.26 -1.87 6.82
C MET A 23 8.66 -3.27 6.72
N LEU A 24 8.77 -4.08 7.77
CA LEU A 24 8.16 -5.41 7.77
C LEU A 24 6.63 -5.32 7.79
N MET A 25 6.03 -4.38 8.53
CA MET A 25 4.59 -4.18 8.51
C MET A 25 4.08 -3.77 7.12
N VAL A 26 4.77 -2.85 6.45
CA VAL A 26 4.48 -2.48 5.05
C VAL A 26 4.53 -3.70 4.13
N MET A 27 5.59 -4.52 4.22
CA MET A 27 5.73 -5.72 3.39
C MET A 27 4.59 -6.72 3.65
N LEU A 28 4.20 -6.92 4.91
CA LEU A 28 3.08 -7.79 5.27
C LEU A 28 1.75 -7.27 4.72
N SER A 29 1.54 -5.96 4.73
CA SER A 29 0.35 -5.33 4.13
C SER A 29 0.27 -5.55 2.62
N VAL A 30 1.35 -5.25 1.89
CA VAL A 30 1.42 -5.47 0.43
C VAL A 30 1.24 -6.95 0.06
N ASN A 31 1.83 -7.85 0.84
CA ASN A 31 1.72 -9.29 0.60
C ASN A 31 0.30 -9.81 0.90
N ALA A 32 -0.35 -9.35 1.97
CA ALA A 32 -1.74 -9.67 2.26
C ALA A 32 -2.67 -9.18 1.14
N ALA A 33 -2.46 -7.95 0.65
CA ALA A 33 -3.20 -7.41 -0.48
C ALA A 33 -3.01 -8.24 -1.75
N THR A 34 -1.77 -8.67 -2.03
CA THR A 34 -1.43 -9.56 -3.16
C THR A 34 -2.17 -10.91 -3.09
N LEU A 35 -2.49 -11.36 -1.87
CA LEU A 35 -3.26 -12.59 -1.63
C LEU A 35 -4.79 -12.36 -1.63
N GLY A 36 -5.26 -11.14 -1.91
CA GLY A 36 -6.68 -10.80 -1.89
C GLY A 36 -7.25 -10.52 -0.49
N ASP A 37 -6.43 -10.51 0.55
CA ASP A 37 -6.85 -10.37 1.96
C ASP A 37 -6.90 -8.89 2.37
N ALA A 38 -7.98 -8.21 1.96
CA ALA A 38 -8.15 -6.78 2.22
C ALA A 38 -8.18 -6.42 3.73
N PRO A 39 -8.84 -7.19 4.62
CA PRO A 39 -8.79 -6.94 6.06
C PRO A 39 -7.37 -7.06 6.64
N ALA A 40 -6.63 -8.11 6.28
CA ALA A 40 -5.25 -8.27 6.78
C ALA A 40 -4.32 -7.18 6.24
N ALA A 41 -4.45 -6.81 4.97
CA ALA A 41 -3.69 -5.70 4.39
C ALA A 41 -3.93 -4.39 5.17
N TYR A 42 -5.19 -4.07 5.45
CA TYR A 42 -5.54 -2.88 6.21
C TYR A 42 -5.01 -2.92 7.65
N HIS A 43 -5.12 -4.06 8.32
CA HIS A 43 -4.57 -4.25 9.67
C HIS A 43 -3.07 -3.91 9.70
N TRP A 44 -2.29 -4.44 8.76
CA TRP A 44 -0.84 -4.20 8.72
C TRP A 44 -0.50 -2.76 8.36
N LEU A 45 -1.24 -2.12 7.46
CA LEU A 45 -1.12 -0.68 7.20
C LEU A 45 -1.35 0.14 8.47
N GLN A 46 -2.44 -0.12 9.20
CA GLN A 46 -2.76 0.62 10.42
C GLN A 46 -1.67 0.46 11.48
N ARG A 47 -1.16 -0.77 11.64
CA ARG A 47 -0.07 -1.06 12.57
C ARG A 47 1.21 -0.30 12.19
N SER A 48 1.47 -0.16 10.90
CA SER A 48 2.60 0.62 10.37
C SER A 48 2.45 2.12 10.66
N VAL A 49 1.25 2.64 10.87
CA VAL A 49 1.03 4.07 11.17
C VAL A 49 1.17 4.36 12.67
N VAL A 50 0.57 3.53 13.53
CA VAL A 50 0.46 3.82 14.96
C VAL A 50 1.84 3.83 15.64
N GLY A 51 2.27 5.00 16.12
CA GLY A 51 3.52 5.18 16.86
C GLY A 51 4.77 5.41 16.00
N PHE A 52 4.66 5.28 14.67
CA PHE A 52 5.77 5.47 13.74
C PHE A 52 5.87 6.91 13.20
N ASP A 53 4.75 7.62 13.11
CA ASP A 53 4.75 9.05 12.75
C ASP A 53 5.16 9.87 13.99
N LYS A 54 6.24 10.65 13.86
CA LYS A 54 6.83 11.41 14.97
C LYS A 54 6.62 12.92 14.80
N PRO A 55 6.16 13.62 15.85
CA PRO A 55 6.06 15.07 15.82
C PRO A 55 7.46 15.72 15.71
N PRO A 56 7.55 16.98 15.25
CA PRO A 56 6.45 17.85 14.85
C PRO A 56 6.12 17.78 13.35
N PHE A 57 6.82 16.96 12.57
CA PHE A 57 6.74 16.96 11.11
C PHE A 57 6.15 15.66 10.54
N ASP A 58 5.59 14.81 11.39
CA ASP A 58 5.08 13.47 11.05
C ASP A 58 6.12 12.64 10.28
N VAL A 59 7.38 12.73 10.72
CA VAL A 59 8.47 11.94 10.15
C VAL A 59 8.37 10.51 10.62
N ARG A 60 8.57 9.55 9.71
CA ARG A 60 8.49 8.11 10.04
C ARG A 60 9.79 7.59 10.62
N SER A 61 9.71 6.92 11.77
CA SER A 61 10.83 6.22 12.42
C SER A 61 10.93 4.76 12.00
N GLU A 62 12.05 4.09 12.31
CA GLU A 62 12.22 2.65 12.06
C GLU A 62 11.33 1.78 12.95
N THR A 63 11.26 2.12 14.24
CA THR A 63 10.46 1.45 15.26
C THR A 63 9.54 2.45 15.96
N ALA A 64 8.46 1.97 16.57
CA ALA A 64 7.54 2.83 17.30
C ALA A 64 8.18 3.55 18.51
N THR A 65 9.27 3.02 19.06
CA THR A 65 9.97 3.57 20.23
C THR A 65 11.19 4.43 19.90
N ASN A 66 11.62 4.50 18.63
CA ASN A 66 12.76 5.29 18.22
C ASN A 66 12.33 6.70 17.78
N ASP A 67 12.86 7.73 18.45
CA ASP A 67 12.58 9.14 18.15
C ASP A 67 13.77 9.87 17.50
N THR A 68 14.83 9.14 17.17
CA THR A 68 16.16 9.71 16.87
C THR A 68 16.52 9.77 15.38
N GLY A 69 15.65 9.33 14.46
CA GLY A 69 15.98 9.35 13.04
C GLY A 69 14.80 9.18 12.10
N TYR A 70 14.80 9.98 11.03
CA TYR A 70 13.89 9.82 9.90
C TYR A 70 14.34 8.65 9.02
N LEU A 71 13.44 7.68 8.82
CA LEU A 71 13.66 6.59 7.89
C LEU A 71 12.87 6.85 6.60
N LEU A 72 13.52 7.46 5.60
CA LEU A 72 12.91 7.73 4.30
C LEU A 72 12.34 6.46 3.64
N SER A 73 13.01 5.31 3.81
CA SER A 73 12.54 4.03 3.31
C SER A 73 11.17 3.62 3.88
N ALA A 74 10.90 3.92 5.16
CA ALA A 74 9.60 3.68 5.79
C ALA A 74 8.49 4.52 5.14
N SER A 75 8.78 5.79 4.82
CA SER A 75 7.85 6.66 4.07
C SER A 75 7.61 6.15 2.65
N GLY A 76 8.67 5.71 1.96
CA GLY A 76 8.54 5.07 0.66
C GLY A 76 7.72 3.77 0.73
N GLY A 77 7.90 2.99 1.79
CA GLY A 77 7.12 1.78 2.07
C GLY A 77 5.63 2.08 2.29
N PHE A 78 5.33 3.11 3.09
CA PHE A 78 3.95 3.56 3.29
C PHE A 78 3.25 3.86 1.96
N VAL A 79 3.89 4.61 1.07
CA VAL A 79 3.34 4.89 -0.29
C VAL A 79 3.18 3.60 -1.11
N GLN A 80 4.13 2.66 -1.01
CA GLN A 80 4.05 1.37 -1.70
C GLN A 80 2.81 0.54 -1.31
N ASN A 81 2.24 0.71 -0.11
CA ASN A 81 0.97 0.05 0.23
C ASN A 81 -0.15 0.40 -0.74
N PHE A 82 -0.22 1.64 -1.21
CA PHE A 82 -1.29 2.10 -2.10
C PHE A 82 -1.02 1.69 -3.55
N ILE A 83 0.24 1.80 -4.00
CA ILE A 83 0.61 1.48 -5.39
C ILE A 83 0.75 -0.03 -5.59
N TYR A 84 1.47 -0.74 -4.72
CA TYR A 84 1.73 -2.18 -4.89
C TYR A 84 0.82 -3.07 -4.04
N GLY A 85 0.25 -2.55 -2.95
CA GLY A 85 -0.73 -3.30 -2.15
C GLY A 85 -2.14 -3.15 -2.73
N PHE A 86 -2.90 -2.18 -2.23
CA PHE A 86 -4.34 -2.05 -2.45
C PHE A 86 -4.74 -1.95 -3.93
N SER A 87 -3.95 -1.26 -4.76
CA SER A 87 -4.28 -1.16 -6.19
C SER A 87 -3.85 -2.35 -7.03
N GLY A 88 -2.99 -3.23 -6.49
CA GLY A 88 -2.46 -4.39 -7.22
C GLY A 88 -1.58 -4.03 -8.41
N LEU A 89 -1.21 -2.74 -8.57
CA LEU A 89 -0.40 -2.28 -9.69
C LEU A 89 1.05 -2.76 -9.56
N ARG A 90 1.76 -2.95 -10.67
CA ARG A 90 3.20 -3.19 -10.71
C ARG A 90 3.84 -2.35 -11.81
N VAL A 91 5.08 -1.93 -11.58
CA VAL A 91 5.91 -1.31 -12.62
C VAL A 91 6.62 -2.44 -13.35
N GLU A 92 6.22 -2.65 -14.60
CA GLU A 92 6.73 -3.69 -15.50
C GLU A 92 7.29 -3.03 -16.78
N GLY A 93 7.91 -3.81 -17.66
CA GLY A 93 8.57 -3.27 -18.86
C GLY A 93 7.66 -2.44 -19.80
N THR A 94 6.35 -2.69 -19.76
CA THR A 94 5.33 -1.97 -20.55
C THR A 94 4.78 -0.71 -19.86
N GLY A 95 5.09 -0.49 -18.57
CA GLY A 95 4.62 0.65 -17.78
C GLY A 95 4.04 0.22 -16.42
N VAL A 96 2.97 0.89 -15.98
CA VAL A 96 2.26 0.53 -14.75
C VAL A 96 1.08 -0.37 -15.11
N GLU A 97 1.08 -1.62 -14.67
CA GLU A 97 0.10 -2.65 -15.02
C GLU A 97 -0.68 -3.14 -13.80
N ALA A 98 -1.96 -3.51 -13.98
CA ALA A 98 -2.77 -4.13 -12.92
C ALA A 98 -2.52 -5.64 -12.91
N VAL A 99 -1.46 -6.05 -12.20
CA VAL A 99 -1.01 -7.46 -12.17
C VAL A 99 -1.81 -8.29 -11.17
N TYR A 100 -2.24 -7.68 -10.07
CA TYR A 100 -3.08 -8.31 -9.06
C TYR A 100 -4.46 -7.66 -9.02
N PRO A 101 -5.53 -8.41 -8.70
CA PRO A 101 -6.83 -7.82 -8.44
C PRO A 101 -6.71 -6.73 -7.35
N PRO A 102 -7.32 -5.56 -7.53
CA PRO A 102 -7.31 -4.54 -6.49
C PRO A 102 -8.06 -5.07 -5.26
N VAL A 103 -7.62 -4.64 -4.09
CA VAL A 103 -8.31 -4.90 -2.82
C VAL A 103 -8.69 -3.58 -2.19
N LEU A 104 -9.92 -3.52 -1.69
CA LEU A 104 -10.41 -2.37 -0.94
C LEU A 104 -10.75 -2.84 0.47
N PRO A 105 -10.17 -2.25 1.53
CA PRO A 105 -10.58 -2.52 2.90
C PRO A 105 -12.10 -2.31 3.08
N PRO A 106 -12.81 -3.11 3.88
CA PRO A 106 -14.25 -2.96 4.06
C PRO A 106 -14.68 -1.59 4.58
N VAL A 107 -13.82 -0.93 5.34
CA VAL A 107 -14.05 0.41 5.92
C VAL A 107 -13.84 1.55 4.92
N TRP A 108 -13.29 1.28 3.73
CA TRP A 108 -13.05 2.29 2.70
C TRP A 108 -14.14 2.25 1.63
N ARG A 109 -14.67 3.42 1.27
CA ARG A 109 -15.60 3.57 0.15
C ARG A 109 -14.88 3.56 -1.20
N ALA A 110 -13.71 4.20 -1.26
CA ALA A 110 -12.89 4.30 -2.46
C ALA A 110 -11.42 4.58 -2.08
N LEU A 111 -10.52 4.28 -3.00
CA LEU A 111 -9.12 4.74 -3.00
C LEU A 111 -8.83 5.40 -4.34
N THR A 112 -8.28 6.62 -4.36
CA THR A 112 -7.88 7.30 -5.59
C THR A 112 -6.42 7.70 -5.54
N LEU A 113 -5.62 7.17 -6.48
CA LEU A 113 -4.29 7.68 -6.79
C LEU A 113 -4.45 8.78 -7.84
N ARG A 114 -4.05 10.00 -7.50
CA ARG A 114 -4.26 11.17 -8.36
C ARG A 114 -3.03 11.51 -9.17
N ASP A 115 -3.24 12.01 -10.37
CA ASP A 115 -2.19 12.61 -11.21
C ASP A 115 -0.96 11.72 -11.41
N ILE A 116 -1.18 10.43 -11.64
CA ILE A 116 -0.12 9.46 -11.84
C ILE A 116 0.41 9.56 -13.27
N ALA A 117 1.66 9.97 -13.41
CA ALA A 117 2.36 10.02 -14.68
C ALA A 117 2.84 8.63 -15.12
N ILE A 118 2.31 8.12 -16.23
CA ILE A 118 2.66 6.83 -16.83
C ILE A 118 3.02 7.08 -18.29
N ARG A 119 4.30 6.93 -18.63
CA ARG A 119 4.83 7.06 -20.01
C ARG A 119 4.36 8.34 -20.73
N GLY A 120 4.46 9.49 -20.04
CA GLY A 120 4.10 10.80 -20.58
C GLY A 120 2.60 11.13 -20.61
N LYS A 121 1.74 10.26 -20.05
CA LYS A 121 0.31 10.50 -19.88
C LYS A 121 -0.02 10.55 -18.38
N ARG A 122 -0.99 11.38 -17.98
CA ARG A 122 -1.44 11.51 -16.59
C ARG A 122 -2.79 10.84 -16.39
N TYR A 123 -2.96 10.20 -15.23
CA TYR A 123 -4.16 9.45 -14.90
C TYR A 123 -4.57 9.64 -13.45
N ASP A 124 -5.87 9.73 -13.22
CA ASP A 124 -6.46 9.38 -11.93
C ASP A 124 -6.82 7.89 -11.95
N ILE A 125 -6.40 7.15 -10.93
CA ILE A 125 -6.66 5.72 -10.78
C ILE A 125 -7.53 5.54 -9.55
N THR A 126 -8.77 5.12 -9.74
CA THR A 126 -9.76 4.98 -8.65
C THR A 126 -10.17 3.53 -8.48
N ILE A 127 -10.18 3.08 -7.23
CA ILE A 127 -10.69 1.78 -6.80
C ILE A 127 -12.01 2.01 -6.08
N THR A 128 -13.06 1.32 -6.53
CA THR A 128 -14.38 1.29 -5.88
C THR A 128 -14.92 -0.13 -5.88
N ARG A 129 -16.06 -0.37 -5.23
CA ARG A 129 -16.78 -1.63 -5.36
C ARG A 129 -17.86 -1.50 -6.43
N ASP A 130 -18.03 -2.54 -7.25
CA ASP A 130 -19.18 -2.68 -8.12
C ASP A 130 -20.45 -3.08 -7.33
N ALA A 131 -21.55 -3.28 -8.04
CA ALA A 131 -22.83 -3.68 -7.44
C ALA A 131 -22.79 -5.04 -6.71
N ALA A 132 -21.84 -5.91 -7.06
CA ALA A 132 -21.61 -7.19 -6.38
C ALA A 132 -20.65 -7.07 -5.18
N GLY A 133 -20.15 -5.87 -4.89
CA GLY A 133 -19.20 -5.62 -3.81
C GLY A 133 -17.75 -5.95 -4.17
N VAL A 134 -17.47 -6.32 -5.42
CA VAL A 134 -16.11 -6.66 -5.87
C VAL A 134 -15.34 -5.38 -6.16
N ALA A 135 -14.09 -5.30 -5.67
CA ALA A 135 -13.24 -4.14 -5.91
C ALA A 135 -12.82 -4.09 -7.40
N GLN A 136 -12.98 -2.92 -8.02
CA GLN A 136 -12.66 -2.65 -9.41
C GLN A 136 -11.72 -1.44 -9.49
N LEU A 137 -10.72 -1.52 -10.37
CA LEU A 137 -9.81 -0.43 -10.66
C LEU A 137 -10.17 0.22 -11.98
N GLN A 138 -10.40 1.53 -11.95
CA GLN A 138 -10.66 2.35 -13.13
C GLN A 138 -9.54 3.37 -13.31
N ARG A 139 -9.06 3.52 -14.55
CA ARG A 139 -8.10 4.56 -14.94
C ARG A 139 -8.81 5.62 -15.76
N THR A 140 -8.79 6.85 -15.28
CA THR A 140 -9.31 8.02 -15.99
C THR A 140 -8.13 8.83 -16.50
N ARG A 141 -8.00 8.96 -17.81
CA ARG A 141 -6.95 9.81 -18.40
C ARG A 141 -7.28 11.27 -18.11
N LEU A 142 -6.30 12.01 -17.60
CA LEU A 142 -6.39 13.46 -17.47
C LEU A 142 -6.09 14.08 -18.83
N GLU A 143 -6.96 14.98 -19.29
CA GLU A 143 -6.66 15.80 -20.45
C GLU A 143 -5.52 16.75 -20.12
N HIS A 144 -4.73 17.14 -21.12
CA HIS A 144 -3.68 18.12 -20.94
C HIS A 144 -4.35 19.44 -20.53
N VAL A 145 -4.26 19.79 -19.25
CA VAL A 145 -4.46 21.18 -18.87
C VAL A 145 -3.15 21.86 -19.24
N ASP A 146 -3.16 22.62 -20.32
CA ASP A 146 -2.09 23.59 -20.58
C ASP A 146 -2.01 24.50 -19.35
N ASP A 147 -1.01 24.28 -18.50
CA ASP A 147 -0.59 25.28 -17.53
C ASP A 147 -0.08 26.48 -18.34
N ARG A 148 -0.87 27.57 -18.31
CA ARG A 148 -0.42 28.89 -18.71
C ARG A 148 0.51 29.47 -17.65
#